data_AF-A0A8S3WL20-F1
#
_entry.id   AF-A0A8S3WL20-F1
#
_cell.length_a   1.000
_cell.length_b   1.000
_cell.length_c   1.000
_cell.angle_alpha   90.00
_cell.angle_beta   90.00
_cell.angle_gamma   90.00
#
_symmetry.space_group_name_H-M   'P 1'
#
loop_
_entity.id
_entity.type
_entity.pdbx_description
1 polymer ?
#
loop_
_entity_poly.entity_id
_entity_poly.type
_entity_poly.pdbx_seq_one_letter_code
_entity_poly.pdbx_strand_id
1 'polypeptide(L)'
;MAPTVSKLTKRPLSSQTKEILYKLNTYFKDLNDKDMSSVVTSVQLVATSTGIPLSTVKKVLLEGKYALEDGGKFISPKKTRCRKITIVIDDFDKAVIRRILHNFHITDKQVPTMKILHEKLKAEINYPGAITSLRKEVSLLGFKWGR
;
A
#
# COMPACT_ATOMS: atom_id res chain seq x y z
N MET A 1 -18.57 -30.26 -19.35
CA MET A 1 -17.86 -28.97 -19.51
C MET A 1 -16.54 -29.06 -18.76
N ALA A 2 -15.41 -28.82 -19.43
CA ALA A 2 -14.12 -28.73 -18.75
C ALA A 2 -14.16 -27.54 -17.77
N PRO A 3 -13.66 -27.68 -16.52
CA PRO A 3 -13.59 -26.55 -15.62
C PRO A 3 -12.67 -25.51 -16.23
N THR A 4 -13.22 -24.34 -16.54
CA THR A 4 -12.45 -23.18 -16.97
C THR A 4 -11.37 -22.93 -15.93
N VAL A 5 -10.10 -22.92 -16.34
CA VAL A 5 -8.97 -22.77 -15.40
C VAL A 5 -9.06 -21.38 -14.78
N SER A 6 -9.63 -21.30 -13.58
CA SER A 6 -9.95 -20.02 -12.93
C SER A 6 -8.65 -19.33 -12.51
N LYS A 7 -8.48 -18.05 -12.90
CA LYS A 7 -7.33 -17.22 -12.47
C LYS A 7 -7.25 -17.06 -10.94
N LEU A 8 -8.33 -17.40 -10.24
CA LEU A 8 -8.52 -17.29 -8.79
C LEU A 8 -7.72 -18.34 -7.99
N THR A 9 -7.27 -19.43 -8.62
CA THR A 9 -6.49 -20.48 -7.94
C THR A 9 -4.99 -20.18 -7.85
N LYS A 10 -4.44 -19.43 -8.82
CA LYS A 10 -2.98 -19.20 -8.94
C LYS A 10 -2.48 -17.95 -8.20
N ARG A 11 -3.37 -17.05 -7.78
CA ARG A 11 -3.01 -15.74 -7.21
C ARG A 11 -3.67 -15.56 -5.84
N PRO A 12 -3.04 -14.79 -4.92
CA PRO A 12 -3.67 -14.45 -3.65
C PRO A 12 -4.99 -13.69 -3.89
N LEU A 13 -6.04 -14.09 -3.16
CA LEU A 13 -7.35 -13.45 -3.24
C LEU A 13 -7.28 -12.01 -2.71
N SER A 14 -7.88 -11.09 -3.47
CA SER A 14 -8.05 -9.70 -3.03
C SER A 14 -9.11 -9.59 -1.94
N SER A 15 -9.06 -8.52 -1.16
CA SER A 15 -10.06 -8.23 -0.12
C SER A 15 -11.50 -8.21 -0.68
N GLN A 16 -11.70 -7.58 -1.83
CA GLN A 16 -13.00 -7.53 -2.50
C GLN A 16 -13.49 -8.93 -2.91
N THR A 17 -12.59 -9.77 -3.42
CA THR A 17 -12.94 -11.14 -3.80
C THR A 17 -13.35 -11.97 -2.58
N LYS A 18 -12.65 -11.80 -1.45
CA LYS A 18 -13.00 -12.45 -0.18
C LYS A 18 -14.36 -11.98 0.32
N GLU A 19 -14.66 -10.69 0.22
CA GLU A 19 -15.95 -10.12 0.58
C GLU A 19 -17.09 -10.67 -0.27
N ILE A 20 -16.89 -10.77 -1.59
CA ILE A 20 -17.86 -11.38 -2.50
C ILE A 20 -18.13 -12.84 -2.13
N LEU A 21 -17.09 -13.62 -1.83
CA LEU A 21 -17.26 -15.02 -1.41
C LEU A 21 -18.04 -15.14 -0.10
N TYR A 22 -17.80 -14.23 0.84
CA TYR A 22 -18.53 -14.20 2.10
C TYR A 22 -20.01 -13.91 1.87
N LYS A 23 -20.34 -12.87 1.08
CA LYS A 23 -21.71 -12.51 0.72
C LYS A 23 -22.43 -13.58 -0.11
N LEU A 24 -21.72 -14.25 -1.02
CA LEU A 24 -22.28 -15.39 -1.76
C LEU A 24 -22.63 -16.53 -0.81
N ASN A 25 -21.77 -16.82 0.17
CA ASN A 25 -22.04 -17.86 1.15
C ASN A 25 -23.22 -17.52 2.06
N THR A 26 -23.40 -16.25 2.46
CA THR A 26 -24.59 -15.84 3.21
C THR A 26 -25.85 -16.02 2.38
N TYR A 27 -25.82 -15.61 1.10
CA TYR A 27 -26.95 -15.81 0.19
C TYR A 27 -27.33 -17.29 0.03
N PHE A 28 -26.34 -18.19 -0.16
CA PHE A 28 -26.63 -19.62 -0.27
C PHE A 28 -27.07 -20.26 1.06
N LYS A 29 -26.67 -19.72 2.20
CA LYS A 29 -27.23 -20.13 3.49
C LYS A 29 -28.70 -19.77 3.58
N ASP A 30 -29.06 -18.53 3.26
CA ASP A 30 -30.44 -18.06 3.29
C ASP A 30 -31.35 -18.86 2.32
N LEU A 31 -30.80 -19.35 1.21
CA LEU A 31 -31.50 -20.27 0.30
C LEU A 31 -31.69 -21.66 0.91
N ASN A 32 -30.62 -22.24 1.45
CA ASN A 32 -30.69 -23.56 2.08
C ASN A 32 -31.61 -23.58 3.30
N ASP A 33 -31.69 -22.47 4.05
CA ASP A 33 -32.58 -22.34 5.20
C ASP A 33 -34.06 -22.27 4.78
N LYS A 34 -34.35 -21.80 3.56
CA LYS A 34 -35.70 -21.84 2.96
C LYS A 34 -36.02 -23.22 2.39
N ASP A 35 -35.04 -23.85 1.75
CA ASP A 35 -35.16 -25.17 1.15
C ASP A 35 -34.59 -26.25 2.08
N MET A 36 -35.40 -26.66 3.07
CA MET A 36 -35.05 -27.65 4.10
C MET A 36 -34.63 -29.04 3.55
N SER A 37 -34.90 -29.32 2.27
CA SER A 37 -34.49 -30.56 1.58
C SER A 37 -33.10 -30.47 0.93
N SER A 38 -32.40 -29.33 1.03
CA SER A 38 -31.10 -29.14 0.39
C SER A 38 -30.01 -29.99 1.06
N VAL A 39 -29.50 -30.98 0.33
CA VAL A 39 -28.41 -31.85 0.80
C VAL A 39 -27.03 -31.18 0.63
N VAL A 40 -26.94 -30.22 -0.29
CA VAL A 40 -25.68 -29.56 -0.63
C VAL A 40 -25.40 -28.41 0.32
N THR A 41 -24.21 -28.41 0.93
CA THR A 41 -23.81 -27.32 1.82
C THR A 41 -23.56 -26.02 1.05
N SER A 42 -23.91 -24.87 1.64
CA SER A 42 -23.65 -23.55 1.06
C SER A 42 -22.20 -23.32 0.62
N VAL A 43 -21.24 -23.88 1.38
CA VAL A 43 -19.80 -23.82 1.04
C VAL A 43 -19.48 -24.58 -0.25
N GLN A 44 -20.12 -25.73 -0.47
CA GLN A 44 -19.95 -26.49 -1.71
C GLN A 44 -20.56 -25.74 -2.90
N LEU A 45 -21.73 -25.12 -2.72
CA LEU A 45 -22.33 -24.27 -3.75
C LEU A 45 -21.39 -23.14 -4.15
N VAL A 46 -20.84 -22.39 -3.19
CA VAL A 46 -19.86 -21.33 -3.48
C VAL A 46 -18.65 -21.86 -4.24
N ALA A 47 -18.09 -23.00 -3.83
CA ALA A 47 -16.92 -23.57 -4.50
C ALA A 47 -17.23 -24.01 -5.94
N THR A 48 -18.38 -24.65 -6.16
CA THR A 48 -18.81 -25.07 -7.51
C THR A 48 -19.13 -23.88 -8.40
N SER A 49 -19.80 -22.84 -7.90
CA SER A 49 -20.14 -21.65 -8.67
C SER A 49 -18.92 -20.79 -9.03
N THR A 50 -17.95 -20.68 -8.13
CA THR A 50 -16.78 -19.78 -8.31
C THR A 50 -15.54 -20.49 -8.87
N GLY A 51 -15.52 -21.82 -8.86
CA GLY A 51 -14.35 -22.61 -9.26
C GLY A 51 -13.14 -22.42 -8.33
N ILE A 52 -13.40 -22.07 -7.06
CA ILE A 52 -12.39 -21.95 -6.00
C ILE A 52 -12.42 -23.22 -5.14
N PRO A 53 -11.26 -23.78 -4.76
CA PRO A 53 -11.23 -24.97 -3.90
C PRO A 53 -11.90 -24.72 -2.54
N LEU A 54 -12.60 -25.76 -2.06
CA LEU A 54 -13.34 -25.75 -0.78
C LEU A 54 -12.49 -25.28 0.41
N SER A 55 -11.23 -25.72 0.45
CA SER A 55 -10.29 -25.34 1.51
C SER A 55 -10.05 -23.83 1.57
N THR A 56 -9.96 -23.17 0.42
CA THR A 56 -9.80 -21.71 0.33
C THR A 56 -11.08 -20.99 0.73
N VAL A 57 -12.25 -21.46 0.28
CA VAL A 57 -13.54 -20.89 0.71
C VAL A 57 -13.70 -20.96 2.23
N LYS A 58 -13.41 -22.12 2.85
CA LYS A 58 -13.44 -22.28 4.31
C LYS A 58 -12.51 -21.29 5.02
N LYS A 59 -11.28 -21.10 4.53
CA LYS A 59 -10.34 -20.11 5.08
C LYS A 59 -10.90 -18.69 5.01
N VAL A 60 -11.47 -18.31 3.87
CA VAL A 60 -12.08 -16.98 3.70
C VAL A 60 -13.26 -16.77 4.65
N LEU A 61 -14.10 -17.78 4.86
CA LEU A 61 -15.21 -17.69 5.80
C LEU A 61 -14.74 -17.55 7.25
N LEU A 62 -13.68 -18.26 7.62
CA LEU A 62 -13.05 -18.15 8.93
C LEU A 62 -12.43 -16.77 9.13
N GLU A 63 -11.67 -16.26 8.15
CA GLU A 63 -11.17 -14.88 8.14
C GLU A 63 -12.31 -13.86 8.26
N GLY A 64 -13.44 -14.09 7.58
CA GLY A 64 -14.60 -13.19 7.61
C GLY A 64 -15.33 -13.15 8.94
N LYS A 65 -15.38 -14.27 9.68
CA LYS A 65 -15.94 -14.32 11.03
C LYS A 65 -15.14 -13.44 11.99
N TYR A 66 -13.81 -13.62 12.02
CA TYR A 66 -12.94 -12.80 12.86
C TYR A 66 -13.00 -11.32 12.46
N ALA A 67 -13.04 -11.03 11.16
CA ALA A 67 -13.17 -9.65 10.68
C ALA A 67 -14.49 -8.99 11.14
N LEU A 68 -15.60 -9.71 11.22
CA LEU A 68 -16.87 -9.16 11.72
C LEU A 68 -16.85 -8.92 13.23
N GLU A 69 -16.27 -9.84 14.01
CA GLU A 69 -16.12 -9.71 15.45
C GLU A 69 -15.26 -8.50 15.83
N ASP A 70 -14.18 -8.26 15.09
CA ASP A 70 -13.24 -7.15 15.31
C ASP A 70 -13.70 -5.82 14.67
N GLY A 71 -14.85 -5.79 13.99
CA GLY A 71 -15.28 -4.63 13.16
C GLY A 71 -14.31 -4.33 12.00
N GLY A 72 -13.46 -5.30 11.66
CA GLY A 72 -12.40 -5.22 10.66
C GLY A 72 -12.89 -5.43 9.22
N LYS A 73 -11.96 -5.20 8.27
CA LYS A 73 -12.18 -5.41 6.83
C LYS A 73 -11.36 -6.61 6.36
N PHE A 74 -11.80 -7.30 5.31
CA PHE A 74 -10.98 -8.34 4.67
C PHE A 74 -9.62 -7.78 4.25
N ILE A 75 -8.54 -8.38 4.74
CA ILE A 75 -7.19 -7.95 4.44
C ILE A 75 -6.69 -8.66 3.17
N SER A 76 -6.18 -7.88 2.23
CA SER A 76 -5.47 -8.43 1.07
C SER A 76 -4.07 -8.90 1.50
N PRO A 77 -3.59 -10.07 1.05
CA PRO A 77 -2.25 -10.57 1.39
C PRO A 77 -1.06 -9.74 0.86
N LYS A 78 -1.29 -8.51 0.39
CA LYS A 78 -0.25 -7.68 -0.20
C LYS A 78 0.77 -7.30 0.87
N LYS A 79 2.06 -7.37 0.51
CA LYS A 79 3.15 -6.87 1.36
C LYS A 79 2.90 -5.40 1.70
N THR A 80 2.85 -5.08 3.00
CA THR A 80 2.81 -3.71 3.48
C THR A 80 4.02 -2.97 2.93
N ARG A 81 3.81 -1.95 2.10
CA ARG A 81 4.91 -1.09 1.65
C ARG A 81 5.30 -0.19 2.82
N CYS A 82 6.40 -0.49 3.50
CA CYS A 82 7.01 0.45 4.43
C CYS A 82 7.46 1.67 3.62
N ARG A 83 6.86 2.83 3.87
CA ARG A 83 7.34 4.09 3.30
C ARG A 83 8.71 4.38 3.94
N LYS A 84 9.71 4.71 3.12
CA LYS A 84 11.04 5.08 3.63
C LYS A 84 10.88 6.29 4.55
N ILE A 85 11.48 6.20 5.74
CA ILE A 85 11.47 7.25 6.77
C ILE A 85 11.85 8.58 6.13
N THR A 86 11.00 9.60 6.30
CA THR A 86 11.33 10.99 5.98
C THR A 86 12.36 11.46 6.99
N ILE A 87 13.50 11.90 6.49
CA ILE A 87 14.54 12.49 7.32
C ILE A 87 13.95 13.76 7.91
N VAL A 88 13.88 13.83 9.24
CA VAL A 88 13.42 15.02 9.93
C VAL A 88 14.61 15.96 10.05
N ILE A 89 14.54 17.10 9.36
CA ILE A 89 15.53 18.17 9.45
C ILE A 89 14.99 19.20 10.43
N ASP A 90 15.83 19.63 11.36
CA ASP A 90 15.48 20.68 12.31
C ASP A 90 15.36 22.05 11.62
N ASP A 91 14.65 22.99 12.24
CA ASP A 91 14.43 24.32 11.67
C ASP A 91 15.73 25.12 11.56
N PHE A 92 16.72 24.85 12.42
CA PHE A 92 18.06 25.38 12.32
C PHE A 92 18.74 24.96 11.00
N ASP A 93 18.79 23.65 10.72
CA ASP A 93 19.39 23.12 9.50
C ASP A 93 18.68 23.62 8.25
N LYS A 94 17.34 23.78 8.30
CA LYS A 94 16.57 24.42 7.22
C LYS A 94 17.01 25.86 6.96
N ALA A 95 17.31 26.62 8.02
CA ALA A 95 17.82 27.99 7.89
C ALA A 95 19.23 28.01 7.26
N VAL A 96 20.10 27.06 7.64
CA VAL A 96 21.42 26.90 7.03
C VAL A 96 21.30 26.56 5.54
N ILE A 97 20.42 25.63 5.16
CA ILE A 97 20.15 25.27 3.76
C ILE A 97 19.70 26.51 2.96
N ARG A 98 18.78 27.32 3.50
CA ARG A 98 18.35 28.58 2.87
C ARG A 98 19.54 29.52 2.64
N ARG A 99 20.36 29.74 3.67
CA ARG A 99 21.53 30.62 3.58
C ARG A 99 22.50 30.17 2.49
N ILE A 100 22.83 28.89 2.46
CA ILE A 100 23.75 28.33 1.46
C ILE A 100 23.17 28.51 0.05
N LEU A 101 21.88 28.23 -0.14
CA LEU A 101 21.20 28.44 -1.42
C LEU A 101 21.23 29.90 -1.88
N HIS A 102 20.98 30.85 -0.99
CA HIS A 102 21.10 32.28 -1.31
C HIS A 102 22.53 32.66 -1.66
N ASN A 103 23.52 32.13 -0.93
CA ASN A 103 24.92 32.37 -1.23
C ASN A 103 25.31 31.87 -2.63
N PHE A 104 24.82 30.73 -3.09
CA PHE A 104 25.09 30.28 -4.47
C PHE A 104 24.63 31.29 -5.54
N HIS A 105 23.47 31.91 -5.33
CA HIS A 105 22.97 32.93 -6.26
C HIS A 105 23.73 34.26 -6.15
N ILE A 106 24.13 34.67 -4.95
CA ILE A 106 24.75 35.98 -4.69
C ILE A 106 26.28 35.95 -4.94
N THR A 107 26.97 34.95 -4.41
CA THR A 107 28.44 34.87 -4.41
C THR A 107 28.98 34.15 -5.65
N ASP A 108 28.46 32.96 -5.93
CA ASP A 108 28.99 32.12 -7.03
C ASP A 108 28.38 32.48 -8.40
N LYS A 109 27.27 33.25 -8.43
CA LYS A 109 26.47 33.58 -9.64
C LYS A 109 26.12 32.35 -10.49
N GLN A 110 26.01 31.19 -9.87
CA GLN A 110 25.72 29.92 -10.52
C GLN A 110 24.41 29.34 -10.01
N VAL A 111 23.71 28.59 -10.87
CA VAL A 111 22.52 27.85 -10.46
C VAL A 111 22.96 26.61 -9.66
N PRO A 112 22.55 26.47 -8.38
CA PRO A 112 22.99 25.35 -7.57
C PRO A 112 22.43 24.04 -8.15
N THR A 113 23.33 23.14 -8.56
CA THR A 113 22.94 21.75 -8.86
C THR A 113 22.82 20.98 -7.55
N MET A 114 21.81 20.11 -7.45
CA MET A 114 21.55 19.33 -6.22
C MET A 114 22.76 18.52 -5.72
N LYS A 115 23.67 18.09 -6.60
CA LYS A 115 24.91 17.39 -6.23
C LYS A 115 25.88 18.32 -5.47
N ILE A 116 26.17 19.47 -6.05
CA ILE A 116 27.07 20.48 -5.48
C ILE A 116 26.51 20.98 -4.14
N LEU A 117 25.21 21.23 -4.08
CA LEU A 117 24.53 21.63 -2.85
C LEU A 117 24.65 20.54 -1.76
N HIS A 118 24.47 19.27 -2.14
CA HIS A 118 24.58 18.15 -1.20
C HIS A 118 26.01 18.00 -0.67
N GLU A 119 27.02 18.17 -1.50
CA GLU A 119 28.43 18.13 -1.09
C GLU A 119 28.77 19.26 -0.11
N LYS A 120 28.36 20.51 -0.41
CA LYS A 120 28.55 21.64 0.52
C LYS A 120 27.83 21.43 1.85
N LEU A 121 26.58 20.97 1.82
CA LEU A 121 25.80 20.68 3.05
C LEU A 121 26.38 19.51 3.85
N LYS A 122 26.92 18.49 3.18
CA LYS A 122 27.60 17.39 3.87
C LYS A 122 28.89 17.86 4.54
N ALA A 123 29.61 18.83 3.95
CA ALA A 123 30.81 19.41 4.55
C ALA A 123 30.50 20.34 5.73
N GLU A 124 29.48 21.21 5.63
CA GLU A 124 29.18 22.20 6.68
C GLU A 124 28.39 21.64 7.87
N ILE A 125 27.36 20.84 7.63
CA ILE A 125 26.40 20.39 8.66
C ILE A 125 26.29 18.87 8.79
N ASN A 126 27.16 18.12 8.12
CA ASN A 126 27.11 16.65 8.06
C ASN A 126 25.69 16.13 7.73
N TYR A 127 25.09 16.70 6.68
CA TYR A 127 23.71 16.43 6.31
C TYR A 127 23.41 14.91 6.21
N PRO A 128 22.45 14.38 6.99
CA PRO A 128 22.23 12.93 7.11
C PRO A 128 21.54 12.31 5.89
N GLY A 129 20.99 13.12 4.99
CA GLY A 129 20.15 12.65 3.90
C GLY A 129 20.83 12.45 2.55
N ALA A 130 20.14 11.71 1.68
CA ALA A 130 20.52 11.55 0.28
C ALA A 130 20.07 12.75 -0.57
N ILE A 131 20.63 12.91 -1.77
CA ILE A 131 20.29 13.98 -2.72
C ILE A 131 18.77 14.04 -3.01
N THR A 132 18.09 12.89 -3.07
CA THR A 132 16.63 12.82 -3.29
C THR A 132 15.82 13.39 -2.13
N SER A 133 16.30 13.22 -0.89
CA SER A 133 15.69 13.85 0.28
C SER A 133 15.90 15.35 0.25
N LEU A 134 17.14 15.80 0.00
CA LEU A 134 17.48 17.21 -0.11
C LEU A 134 16.63 17.93 -1.16
N ARG A 135 16.38 17.30 -2.31
CA ARG A 135 15.51 17.87 -3.36
C ARG A 135 14.09 18.14 -2.86
N LYS A 136 13.52 17.24 -2.05
CA LYS A 136 12.18 17.42 -1.48
C LYS A 136 12.16 18.57 -0.50
N GLU A 137 13.18 18.65 0.35
CA GLU A 137 13.32 19.68 1.37
C GLU A 137 13.48 21.06 0.75
N VAL A 138 14.35 21.18 -0.25
CA VAL A 138 14.54 22.42 -1.00
C VAL A 138 13.27 22.86 -1.73
N SER A 139 12.51 21.90 -2.28
CA SER A 139 11.18 22.16 -2.86
C SER A 139 10.17 22.62 -1.80
N LEU A 140 10.24 22.09 -0.58
CA LEU A 140 9.38 22.46 0.55
C LEU A 140 9.73 23.85 1.10
N LEU A 141 11.00 24.24 1.02
CA LEU A 141 11.51 25.58 1.30
C LEU A 141 11.11 26.63 0.25
N GLY A 142 10.46 26.22 -0.84
CA GLY A 142 9.93 27.10 -1.88
C GLY A 142 10.87 27.35 -3.07
N PHE A 143 12.07 26.75 -3.09
CA PHE A 143 12.97 26.89 -4.23
C PHE A 143 12.59 25.93 -5.35
N LYS A 144 12.45 26.48 -6.56
CA LYS A 144 12.16 25.73 -7.79
C LYS A 144 13.10 26.22 -8.88
N TRP A 145 13.83 25.30 -9.49
CA TRP A 145 14.58 25.55 -10.72
C TRP A 145 13.93 24.81 -11.88
N GLY A 146 13.86 25.46 -13.04
CA GLY A 146 13.47 24.82 -14.29
C GLY A 146 14.41 23.65 -14.59
N ARG A 147 13.88 22.60 -15.22
CA ARG A 147 14.73 21.52 -15.72
C ARG A 147 15.55 21.99 -16.90
#